data_AF-A0A6V7HU48-F1
#
_entry.id   AF-A0A6V7HU48-F1
#
_cell.length_a   1.000
_cell.length_b   1.000
_cell.length_c   1.000
_cell.angle_alpha   90.00
_cell.angle_beta   90.00
_cell.angle_gamma   90.00
#
_symmetry.space_group_name_H-M   'P 1'
#
loop_
_entity.id
_entity.type
_entity.pdbx_description
1 polymer ?
#
loop_
_entity_poly.entity_id
_entity_poly.type
_entity_poly.pdbx_seq_one_letter_code
_entity_poly.pdbx_strand_id
1 'polypeptide(L)'
;KGDVIDVVQMNTSGLWKGVVHNRIGHFKFINVEILNERVPRRGGGGSSGSGSGGEHERSKWGQKYKQKPDSVQELLQRLNLQ
;
A
#
# COMPACT_ATOMS: atom_id res chain seq x y z
N LYS A 1 -6.39 7.09 -17.31
CA LYS A 1 -6.54 5.61 -17.22
C LYS A 1 -5.14 5.03 -17.42
N GLY A 2 -4.60 4.26 -16.47
CA GLY A 2 -3.24 3.69 -16.62
C GLY A 2 -2.44 3.55 -15.33
N ASP A 3 -2.83 4.21 -14.25
CA ASP A 3 -2.17 4.03 -12.95
C ASP A 3 -2.48 2.64 -12.38
N VAL A 4 -1.46 1.98 -11.84
CA VAL A 4 -1.61 0.74 -11.06
C VAL A 4 -1.66 1.09 -9.59
N ILE A 5 -2.74 0.69 -8.92
CA ILE A 5 -2.95 0.93 -7.49
C ILE A 5 -2.68 -0.35 -6.71
N ASP A 6 -1.78 -0.28 -5.74
CA ASP A 6 -1.66 -1.35 -4.75
C ASP A 6 -2.80 -1.21 -3.74
N VAL A 7 -3.71 -2.18 -3.73
CA VAL A 7 -4.90 -2.14 -2.86
C VAL A 7 -4.52 -2.51 -1.43
N VAL A 8 -4.87 -1.65 -0.49
CA VAL A 8 -4.65 -1.83 0.95
C VAL A 8 -5.91 -2.34 1.65
N GLN A 9 -7.09 -1.87 1.23
CA GLN A 9 -8.37 -2.30 1.81
C GLN A 9 -9.47 -2.25 0.76
N MET A 10 -10.22 -3.34 0.65
CA MET A 10 -11.39 -3.46 -0.21
C MET A 10 -12.65 -3.37 0.66
N ASN A 11 -13.29 -2.20 0.74
CA ASN A 11 -14.60 -2.11 1.35
C ASN A 11 -15.72 -2.41 0.34
N THR A 12 -16.89 -2.81 0.83
CA THR A 12 -18.06 -3.10 0.01
C THR A 12 -18.89 -1.86 -0.31
N SER A 13 -18.64 -0.74 0.37
CA SER A 13 -19.41 0.51 0.24
C SER A 13 -19.07 1.36 -0.97
N GLY A 14 -18.07 0.96 -1.79
CA GLY A 14 -17.74 1.67 -3.03
C GLY A 14 -16.37 2.33 -3.10
N LEU A 15 -15.67 2.48 -1.97
CA LEU A 15 -14.42 3.25 -1.87
C LEU A 15 -13.27 2.43 -1.33
N TRP A 16 -12.42 1.89 -2.20
CA TRP A 16 -11.24 1.16 -1.77
C TRP A 16 -10.13 2.11 -1.36
N LYS A 17 -9.26 1.63 -0.45
CA LYS A 17 -8.05 2.33 -0.03
C LYS A 17 -6.85 1.71 -0.72
N GLY A 18 -5.97 2.52 -1.27
CA GLY A 18 -4.79 2.05 -1.98
C GLY A 18 -3.67 3.06 -2.04
N VAL A 19 -2.55 2.61 -2.60
CA VAL A 19 -1.33 3.39 -2.75
C VAL A 19 -0.98 3.53 -4.23
N VAL A 20 -0.69 4.77 -4.65
CA VAL A 20 -0.16 5.11 -5.99
C VAL A 20 0.88 6.20 -5.82
N HIS A 21 2.03 6.06 -6.47
CA HIS A 21 3.10 7.06 -6.44
C HIS A 21 3.44 7.49 -5.00
N ASN A 22 3.58 6.51 -4.09
CA ASN A 22 3.90 6.72 -2.67
C ASN A 22 2.86 7.54 -1.87
N ARG A 23 1.67 7.75 -2.43
CA ARG A 23 0.55 8.48 -1.81
C ARG A 23 -0.61 7.55 -1.52
N ILE A 24 -1.30 7.85 -0.44
CA ILE A 24 -2.36 7.03 0.14
C ILE A 24 -3.68 7.74 -0.10
N GLY A 25 -4.69 7.03 -0.58
CA GLY A 25 -6.00 7.62 -0.80
C GLY A 25 -7.13 6.61 -0.91
N HIS A 26 -8.33 7.16 -1.03
CA HIS A 26 -9.54 6.40 -1.37
C HIS A 26 -9.88 6.60 -2.84
N PHE A 27 -10.35 5.54 -3.50
CA PHE A 27 -10.77 5.58 -4.89
C PHE A 27 -11.97 4.66 -5.11
N LYS A 28 -12.78 4.98 -6.12
CA LYS A 28 -13.99 4.20 -6.44
C LYS A 28 -13.60 2.91 -7.17
N PHE A 29 -13.99 1.74 -6.65
CA PHE A 29 -13.61 0.46 -7.26
C PHE A 29 -14.18 0.28 -8.67
N ILE A 30 -15.33 0.92 -8.95
CA ILE A 30 -16.00 0.84 -10.25
C ILE A 30 -15.16 1.41 -11.40
N ASN A 31 -14.12 2.18 -11.10
CA ASN A 31 -13.25 2.80 -12.10
C ASN A 31 -11.96 1.99 -12.36
N VAL A 32 -11.80 0.84 -11.73
CA VAL A 32 -10.59 0.03 -11.81
C VAL A 32 -10.91 -1.44 -12.10
N GLU A 33 -9.91 -2.16 -12.57
CA GLU A 33 -9.99 -3.57 -12.90
C GLU A 33 -8.93 -4.31 -12.05
N ILE A 34 -9.28 -5.45 -11.45
CA ILE A 34 -8.30 -6.26 -10.71
C ILE A 34 -7.35 -6.92 -11.70
N LEU A 35 -6.08 -6.60 -11.59
CA LEU A 35 -5.02 -7.25 -12.38
C LEU A 35 -4.69 -8.61 -11.75
N ASN A 36 -4.69 -9.67 -12.56
CA ASN A 36 -4.17 -10.97 -12.13
C ASN A 36 -2.63 -10.93 -12.11
N GLU A 37 -1.99 -11.57 -11.15
CA GLU A 37 -0.56 -11.44 -10.77
C GLU A 37 0.46 -11.77 -11.89
N ARG A 38 0.01 -12.13 -13.09
CA ARG A 38 0.83 -12.60 -14.21
C ARG A 38 1.41 -11.50 -15.11
N VAL A 39 1.23 -10.22 -14.78
CA VAL A 39 1.84 -9.13 -15.56
C VAL A 39 3.15 -8.69 -14.88
N PRO A 40 4.33 -9.04 -15.43
CA PRO A 40 5.59 -8.54 -14.91
C PRO A 40 5.59 -7.01 -15.02
N ARG A 41 5.84 -6.33 -13.90
CA ARG A 41 5.91 -4.87 -13.85
C ARG A 41 7.05 -4.41 -14.76
N ARG A 42 6.74 -3.88 -15.93
CA ARG A 42 7.72 -3.18 -16.79
C ARG A 42 7.94 -1.79 -16.21
N GLY A 43 9.00 -1.63 -15.42
CA GLY A 43 9.44 -0.31 -14.97
C GLY A 43 10.63 -0.33 -14.02
N GLY A 44 11.85 -0.49 -14.57
CA GLY A 44 13.07 0.10 -14.01
C GLY A 44 14.11 -0.85 -13.39
N GLY A 45 15.22 -1.05 -14.10
CA GLY A 45 16.53 -1.38 -13.53
C GLY A 45 16.84 -2.89 -13.41
N GLY A 46 17.82 -3.36 -14.20
CA GLY A 46 18.30 -4.73 -14.13
C GLY A 46 19.12 -5.01 -12.87
N SER A 47 19.04 -6.25 -12.39
CA SER A 47 20.18 -7.11 -12.04
C SER A 47 19.67 -8.37 -11.35
N SER A 48 20.03 -9.52 -11.93
CA SER A 48 20.24 -10.83 -11.32
C SER A 48 20.09 -10.93 -9.79
N GLY A 49 19.26 -11.87 -9.32
CA GLY A 49 19.34 -12.35 -7.94
C GLY A 49 18.07 -13.02 -7.43
N SER A 50 18.09 -14.37 -7.44
CA SER A 50 17.57 -15.25 -6.38
C SER A 50 16.32 -14.85 -5.58
N GLY A 51 15.27 -15.66 -5.72
CA GLY A 51 14.52 -16.24 -4.60
C GLY A 51 13.71 -15.32 -3.68
N SER A 52 12.41 -15.62 -3.55
CA SER A 52 11.47 -15.12 -2.50
C SER A 52 11.23 -13.60 -2.45
N GLY A 53 10.23 -13.09 -3.19
CA GLY A 53 10.01 -11.64 -3.27
C GLY A 53 8.57 -11.12 -3.25
N GLY A 54 7.54 -11.96 -3.12
CA GLY A 54 6.14 -11.50 -3.23
C GLY A 54 5.52 -10.95 -1.94
N GLU A 55 6.02 -11.35 -0.77
CA GLU A 55 5.32 -11.15 0.52
C GLU A 55 5.85 -9.95 1.33
N HIS A 56 7.10 -9.55 1.11
CA HIS A 56 7.74 -8.47 1.87
C HIS A 56 7.22 -7.06 1.50
N GLU A 57 6.87 -6.81 0.23
CA GLU A 57 6.43 -5.47 -0.21
C GLU A 57 5.00 -5.14 0.26
N ARG A 58 4.09 -6.12 0.25
CA ARG A 58 2.74 -5.98 0.85
C ARG A 58 2.83 -5.68 2.35
N SER A 59 3.80 -6.32 3.03
CA SER A 59 4.04 -6.17 4.47
C SER A 59 4.65 -4.81 4.84
N LYS A 60 5.50 -4.23 3.98
CA LYS A 60 6.18 -2.94 4.24
C LYS A 60 5.18 -1.79 4.41
N TRP A 61 4.14 -1.74 3.58
CA TRP A 61 3.09 -0.73 3.72
C TRP A 61 2.16 -1.06 4.88
N GLY A 62 1.68 -2.30 5.00
CA GLY A 62 0.84 -2.74 6.11
C GLY A 62 1.44 -2.46 7.50
N GLN A 63 2.75 -2.63 7.66
CA GLN A 63 3.46 -2.25 8.87
C GLN A 63 3.51 -0.73 9.07
N LYS A 64 3.84 0.05 8.03
CA LYS A 64 3.87 1.53 8.13
C LYS A 64 2.53 2.12 8.58
N TYR A 65 1.41 1.52 8.16
CA TYR A 65 0.07 1.92 8.61
C TYR A 65 -0.30 1.46 10.03
N LYS A 66 0.33 0.39 10.54
CA LYS A 66 0.19 -0.02 11.95
C LYS A 66 1.04 0.83 12.90
N GLN A 67 2.01 1.57 12.38
CA GLN A 67 2.92 2.40 13.18
C GLN A 67 2.43 3.84 13.36
N LYS A 68 1.30 4.27 12.79
CA LYS A 68 0.73 5.57 13.17
C LYS A 68 0.06 5.45 14.55
N PRO A 69 0.26 6.41 15.46
CA PRO A 69 -0.46 6.42 16.72
C PRO A 69 -1.95 6.64 16.46
N ASP A 70 -2.80 5.88 17.14
CA ASP A 70 -4.27 5.94 17.01
C ASP A 70 -4.87 7.09 17.82
N SER A 71 -4.08 7.74 18.68
CA SER A 71 -4.48 8.93 19.44
C SER A 71 -3.35 9.95 19.60
N VAL A 72 -3.74 11.19 19.90
CA VAL A 72 -2.78 12.24 20.27
C VAL A 72 -1.98 11.83 21.52
N GLN A 73 -2.62 11.19 22.49
CA GLN A 73 -1.96 10.72 23.72
C GLN A 73 -0.85 9.71 23.42
N GLU A 74 -1.12 8.76 22.52
CA GLU A 74 -0.13 7.77 22.09
C GLU A 74 1.02 8.42 21.32
N LEU A 75 0.74 9.42 20.48
CA LEU A 75 1.78 10.19 19.80
C LEU A 75 2.70 10.90 20.81
N LEU A 76 2.12 11.60 21.77
CA LEU A 76 2.89 12.32 22.81
C LEU A 76 3.74 11.37 23.65
N GLN A 77 3.25 10.17 23.93
CA GLN A 77 4.01 9.13 24.63
C GLN A 77 5.23 8.67 23.83
N ARG A 78 5.06 8.44 22.52
CA ARG A 78 6.15 8.02 21.63
C ARG A 78 7.20 9.10 21.37
N LEU A 79 6.82 10.37 21.52
CA LEU A 79 7.73 11.52 21.38
C LEU A 79 8.38 11.95 22.70
N ASN A 80 8.10 11.26 23.82
CA ASN A 80 8.55 11.64 25.16
C ASN A 80 8.14 13.07 25.56
N LEU A 81 6.92 13.48 25.20
CA LEU A 81 6.36 14.81 25.46
C LEU A 81 5.20 14.77 26.49
N GLN A 82 5.16 13.76 27.37
CA GLN A 82 4.17 13.64 28.45
C GLN A 82 4.64 14.27 29.75
#